data_AF-A0A545AJF2-F1
#
_entry.id   AF-A0A545AJF2-F1
#
_cell.length_a   1.000
_cell.length_b   1.000
_cell.length_c   1.000
_cell.angle_alpha   90.00
_cell.angle_beta   90.00
_cell.angle_gamma   90.00
#
_symmetry.space_group_name_H-M   'P 1'
#
loop_
_entity.id
_entity.type
_entity.pdbx_description
1 polymer ?
#
loop_
_entity_poly.entity_id
_entity_poly.type
_entity_poly.pdbx_seq_one_letter_code
_entity_poly.pdbx_strand_id
1 'polypeptide(L)'
;MTPRQWRVPITVPAAKWAVAAVLLVATVTIARDLTGAVVGLLVAAGLGLSGVRDVVVPVRLQADADGLSVFVGPVGRQRSYPWSAIERIRVDERRRFLGRSTLLEIDVESELYFLGRYELGATPAEVLEDLENAERSRSQSDQDR
;
A
#
# COMPACT_ATOMS: atom_id res chain seq x y z
N MET A 1 7.33 16.55 15.16
CA MET A 1 7.35 16.44 13.69
C MET A 1 5.93 16.21 13.21
N THR A 2 5.47 16.90 12.17
CA THR A 2 4.14 16.65 11.58
C THR A 2 4.12 15.23 11.00
N PRO A 3 3.11 14.39 11.28
CA PRO A 3 3.07 13.02 10.78
C PRO A 3 3.06 13.03 9.25
N ARG A 4 3.97 12.27 8.64
CA ARG A 4 4.03 12.07 7.19
C ARG A 4 3.30 10.78 6.84
N GLN A 5 2.47 10.82 5.80
CA GLN A 5 1.56 9.73 5.46
C GLN A 5 1.63 9.44 3.96
N TRP A 6 1.77 8.15 3.65
CA TRP A 6 1.74 7.62 2.30
C TRP A 6 0.45 6.84 2.10
N ARG A 7 -0.23 7.15 1.01
CA ARG A 7 -1.63 6.78 0.80
C ARG A 7 -1.85 6.27 -0.61
N VAL A 8 -2.82 5.39 -0.77
CA VAL A 8 -3.26 4.91 -2.08
C VAL A 8 -3.73 6.11 -2.92
N PRO A 9 -3.17 6.33 -4.12
CA PRO A 9 -3.61 7.42 -4.99
C PRO A 9 -4.99 7.09 -5.56
N ILE A 10 -5.87 8.08 -5.68
CA ILE A 10 -7.27 7.89 -6.10
C ILE A 10 -7.42 7.23 -7.48
N THR A 11 -6.39 7.32 -8.32
CA THR A 11 -6.33 6.66 -9.63
C THR A 11 -6.38 5.13 -9.51
N VAL A 12 -5.90 4.54 -8.41
CA VAL A 12 -5.92 3.09 -8.18
C VAL A 12 -7.33 2.56 -7.94
N PRO A 13 -8.13 3.05 -6.95
CA PRO A 13 -9.51 2.61 -6.79
C PRO A 13 -10.37 2.97 -8.01
N ALA A 14 -10.14 4.12 -8.65
CA ALA A 14 -10.84 4.47 -9.89
C ALA A 14 -10.58 3.43 -11.01
N ALA A 15 -9.33 3.01 -11.20
CA ALA A 15 -8.99 1.97 -12.16
C ALA A 15 -9.62 0.61 -11.79
N LYS A 16 -9.62 0.24 -10.51
CA LYS A 16 -10.29 -1.00 -10.04
C LYS A 16 -11.79 -0.99 -10.35
N TRP A 17 -12.47 0.14 -10.12
CA TRP A 17 -13.88 0.29 -10.42
C TRP A 17 -14.17 0.30 -11.92
N ALA A 18 -13.32 0.92 -12.73
CA ALA A 18 -13.44 0.87 -14.18
C ALA A 18 -13.36 -0.58 -14.69
N VAL A 19 -12.37 -1.35 -14.22
CA VAL A 19 -12.25 -2.79 -14.58
C VAL A 19 -13.43 -3.59 -14.06
N ALA A 20 -13.89 -3.34 -12.82
CA ALA A 20 -15.07 -4.00 -12.27
C ALA A 20 -16.33 -3.74 -13.11
N ALA A 21 -16.54 -2.51 -13.57
CA ALA A 21 -17.67 -2.15 -14.41
C ALA A 21 -17.60 -2.84 -15.79
N VAL A 22 -16.43 -2.90 -16.41
CA VAL A 22 -16.23 -3.63 -17.68
C VAL A 22 -16.54 -5.11 -17.50
N LEU A 23 -16.02 -5.74 -16.43
CA LEU A 23 -16.28 -7.14 -16.13
C LEU A 23 -17.77 -7.39 -15.87
N LEU A 24 -18.45 -6.50 -15.14
CA LEU A 24 -19.88 -6.60 -14.90
C LEU A 24 -20.68 -6.57 -16.22
N VAL A 25 -20.39 -5.61 -17.10
CA VAL A 25 -21.04 -5.50 -18.42
C VAL A 25 -20.76 -6.75 -19.27
N ALA A 26 -19.51 -7.19 -19.34
CA ALA A 26 -19.13 -8.39 -20.08
C ALA A 26 -19.83 -9.63 -19.54
N THR A 27 -19.92 -9.78 -18.22
CA THR A 27 -20.58 -10.91 -17.57
C THR A 27 -22.07 -10.95 -17.92
N VAL A 28 -22.76 -9.81 -17.86
CA VAL A 28 -24.20 -9.72 -18.16
C VAL A 28 -24.50 -9.93 -19.65
N THR A 29 -23.60 -9.52 -20.55
CA THR A 29 -23.87 -9.51 -22.00
C THR A 29 -23.30 -10.71 -22.76
N ILE A 30 -22.18 -11.28 -22.29
CA ILE A 30 -21.43 -12.31 -23.02
C ILE A 30 -21.57 -13.69 -22.36
N ALA A 31 -21.66 -13.79 -21.03
CA ALA A 31 -21.69 -15.08 -20.36
C ALA A 31 -22.92 -15.90 -20.79
N ARG A 32 -22.69 -17.15 -21.20
CA ARG A 32 -23.74 -18.05 -21.72
C ARG A 32 -24.10 -19.17 -20.76
N ASP A 33 -23.27 -19.40 -19.75
CA ASP A 33 -23.45 -20.41 -18.72
C ASP A 33 -23.38 -19.79 -17.31
N LEU A 34 -23.97 -20.50 -16.34
CA LEU A 34 -24.06 -20.06 -14.95
C LEU A 34 -22.68 -19.91 -14.30
N THR A 35 -21.73 -20.78 -14.63
CA THR A 35 -20.40 -20.78 -14.03
C THR A 35 -19.64 -19.51 -14.41
N GLY A 36 -19.61 -19.17 -15.70
CA GLY A 36 -19.02 -17.94 -16.20
C GLY A 36 -19.67 -16.69 -15.61
N ALA A 37 -21.00 -16.69 -15.47
CA ALA A 37 -21.73 -15.60 -14.84
C ALA A 37 -21.34 -15.40 -13.36
N VAL A 38 -21.31 -16.48 -12.58
CA VAL A 38 -20.95 -16.43 -11.16
C VAL A 38 -19.50 -15.98 -10.97
N VAL A 39 -18.56 -16.54 -11.74
CA VAL A 39 -17.14 -16.15 -11.65
C VAL A 39 -16.96 -14.68 -12.01
N GLY A 40 -17.57 -14.21 -13.11
CA GLY A 40 -17.47 -12.82 -13.53
C GLY A 40 -18.03 -11.85 -12.49
N LEU A 41 -19.18 -12.16 -11.89
CA LEU A 41 -19.78 -11.37 -10.81
C LEU A 41 -18.89 -11.34 -9.56
N LEU A 42 -18.33 -12.49 -9.16
CA LEU A 42 -17.45 -12.56 -8.00
C LEU A 42 -16.16 -11.73 -8.18
N VAL A 43 -15.55 -11.79 -9.36
CA VAL A 43 -14.35 -10.98 -9.66
C VAL A 43 -14.69 -9.50 -9.70
N ALA A 44 -15.78 -9.11 -10.36
CA ALA A 44 -16.24 -7.72 -10.39
C ALA A 44 -16.54 -7.18 -8.98
N ALA A 45 -17.24 -7.97 -8.15
CA ALA A 45 -17.52 -7.62 -6.76
C ALA A 45 -16.24 -7.51 -5.92
N GLY A 46 -15.29 -8.43 -6.08
CA GLY A 46 -14.00 -8.40 -5.38
C GLY A 46 -13.19 -7.14 -5.71
N LEU A 47 -13.12 -6.75 -6.98
CA LEU A 47 -12.47 -5.50 -7.40
C LEU A 47 -13.21 -4.27 -6.88
N GLY A 48 -14.55 -4.28 -6.94
CA GLY A 48 -15.39 -3.23 -6.39
C GLY A 48 -15.12 -2.98 -4.91
N LEU A 49 -15.16 -4.04 -4.10
CA LEU A 49 -14.89 -4.00 -2.67
C LEU A 49 -13.45 -3.61 -2.36
N SER A 50 -12.48 -4.07 -3.15
CA SER A 50 -11.08 -3.66 -3.01
C SER A 50 -10.89 -2.16 -3.27
N GLY A 51 -11.56 -1.59 -4.28
CA GLY A 51 -11.55 -0.15 -4.52
C GLY A 51 -12.19 0.65 -3.38
N VAL A 52 -13.29 0.16 -2.81
CA VAL A 52 -13.91 0.76 -1.62
C VAL A 52 -12.95 0.76 -0.44
N ARG A 53 -12.26 -0.35 -0.19
CA ARG A 53 -11.24 -0.46 0.87
C ARG A 53 -10.13 0.59 0.72
N ASP A 54 -9.69 0.85 -0.50
CA ASP A 54 -8.64 1.84 -0.79
C ASP A 54 -9.09 3.28 -0.55
N VAL A 55 -10.40 3.56 -0.62
CA VAL A 55 -10.96 4.88 -0.30
C VAL A 55 -11.27 5.03 1.18
N VAL A 56 -11.80 3.98 1.81
CA VAL A 56 -12.16 3.99 3.24
C VAL A 56 -10.91 4.01 4.12
N VAL A 57 -9.88 3.27 3.73
CA VAL A 57 -8.59 3.30 4.42
C VAL A 57 -7.48 3.56 3.42
N PRO A 58 -7.21 4.83 3.07
CA PRO A 58 -6.23 5.16 2.05
C PRO A 58 -4.79 5.13 2.58
N VAL A 59 -4.57 5.38 3.87
CA VAL A 59 -3.22 5.39 4.47
C VAL A 59 -2.69 3.96 4.57
N ARG A 60 -1.52 3.71 3.98
CA ARG A 60 -0.83 2.41 4.04
C ARG A 60 0.41 2.46 4.91
N LEU A 61 1.01 3.65 5.02
CA LEU A 61 2.19 3.91 5.83
C LEU A 61 2.10 5.31 6.44
N GLN A 62 2.48 5.44 7.69
CA GLN A 62 2.66 6.72 8.37
C GLN A 62 3.96 6.69 9.17
N ALA A 63 4.68 7.80 9.18
CA ALA A 63 5.84 8.04 10.02
C ALA A 63 5.62 9.29 10.87
N ASP A 64 5.94 9.21 12.15
CA ASP A 64 5.88 10.31 13.10
C ASP A 64 7.06 10.27 14.07
N ALA A 65 7.01 11.09 15.12
CA ALA A 65 8.10 11.18 16.08
C ALA A 65 8.27 9.90 16.91
N ASP A 66 7.16 9.19 17.18
CA ASP A 66 7.14 8.02 18.05
C ASP A 66 7.53 6.77 17.26
N GLY A 67 7.18 6.69 15.98
CA GLY A 67 7.45 5.50 15.21
C GLY A 67 6.93 5.49 13.78
N LEU A 68 6.78 4.26 13.30
CA LEU A 68 6.21 3.91 12.02
C LEU A 68 4.91 3.16 12.23
N SER A 69 3.86 3.58 11.54
CA SER A 69 2.58 2.87 11.49
C SER A 69 2.33 2.28 10.13
N VAL A 70 2.15 0.96 10.07
CA VAL A 70 1.85 0.20 8.85
C VAL A 70 0.42 -0.31 8.91
N PHE A 71 -0.28 -0.27 7.79
CA PHE A 71 -1.61 -0.84 7.67
C PHE A 71 -1.56 -2.33 7.30
N VAL A 72 -2.23 -3.17 8.08
CA VAL A 72 -2.19 -4.63 7.93
C VAL A 72 -3.56 -5.26 7.79
N GLY A 73 -3.59 -6.34 7.00
CA GLY A 73 -4.76 -7.19 6.84
C GLY A 73 -5.89 -6.58 6.00
N PRO A 74 -6.92 -7.39 5.68
CA PRO A 74 -7.98 -7.00 4.75
C PRO A 74 -8.92 -5.93 5.30
N VAL A 75 -9.04 -5.78 6.64
CA VAL A 75 -10.12 -5.01 7.25
C VAL A 75 -9.75 -3.59 7.64
N GLY A 76 -8.50 -3.25 7.95
CA GLY A 76 -8.33 -1.96 8.63
C GLY A 76 -7.18 -1.77 9.60
N ARG A 77 -6.44 -2.82 9.98
CA ARG A 77 -5.75 -2.74 11.26
C ARG A 77 -4.44 -1.97 11.08
N GLN A 78 -4.31 -0.84 11.75
CA GLN A 78 -3.04 -0.14 11.88
C GLN A 78 -2.19 -0.82 12.95
N ARG A 79 -0.93 -1.11 12.64
CA ARG A 79 0.11 -1.53 13.60
C ARG A 79 1.16 -0.45 13.68
N SER A 80 1.43 0.01 14.89
CA SER A 80 2.42 1.04 15.18
C SER A 80 3.62 0.42 15.86
N TYR A 81 4.80 0.76 15.38
CA TYR A 81 6.08 0.26 15.85
C TYR A 81 6.97 1.44 16.23
N PRO A 82 7.58 1.43 17.42
CA PRO A 82 8.54 2.45 17.78
C PRO A 82 9.76 2.36 16.86
N TRP A 83 10.46 3.47 16.66
CA TRP A 83 11.67 3.49 15.83
C TRP A 83 12.74 2.50 16.27
N SER A 84 12.83 2.22 17.58
CA SER A 84 13.75 1.23 18.15
C SER A 84 13.45 -0.21 17.74
N ALA A 85 12.22 -0.51 17.29
CA ALA A 85 11.83 -1.83 16.81
C ALA A 85 12.10 -2.02 15.31
N ILE A 86 12.30 -0.93 14.56
CA ILE A 86 12.57 -1.00 13.13
C ILE A 86 14.00 -1.46 12.92
N GLU A 87 14.16 -2.65 12.35
CA GLU A 87 15.47 -3.27 12.13
C GLU A 87 16.06 -2.79 10.81
N ARG A 88 15.22 -2.65 9.78
CA ARG A 88 15.66 -2.24 8.45
C ARG A 88 14.54 -1.65 7.62
N ILE A 89 14.87 -0.60 6.86
CA ILE A 89 14.03 -0.10 5.76
C ILE A 89 14.89 -0.12 4.49
N ARG A 90 14.41 -0.73 3.41
CA ARG A 90 15.13 -0.77 2.13
C ARG A 90 14.19 -0.77 0.94
N VAL A 91 14.75 -0.49 -0.23
CA VAL A 91 14.07 -0.71 -1.50
C VAL A 91 14.54 -2.01 -2.13
N ASP A 92 13.60 -2.92 -2.41
CA ASP A 92 13.86 -4.14 -3.19
C ASP A 92 13.41 -3.94 -4.64
N GLU A 93 14.33 -4.05 -5.58
CA GLU A 93 14.05 -4.01 -7.02
C GLU A 93 14.14 -5.41 -7.62
N ARG A 94 13.02 -5.90 -8.17
CA ARG A 94 12.99 -7.18 -8.89
C ARG A 94 12.56 -7.00 -10.33
N ARG A 95 13.31 -7.64 -11.23
CA ARG A 95 12.93 -7.75 -12.64
C ARG A 95 12.02 -8.96 -12.81
N ARG A 96 10.79 -8.75 -13.27
CA ARG A 96 9.82 -9.80 -13.63
C ARG A 96 9.55 -9.75 -15.13
N PHE A 97 8.93 -10.80 -15.65
CA PHE A 97 8.54 -10.89 -17.08
C PHE A 97 7.68 -9.71 -17.56
N LEU A 98 6.85 -9.14 -16.67
CA LEU A 98 5.93 -8.04 -16.96
C LEU A 98 6.47 -6.65 -16.55
N GLY A 99 7.77 -6.53 -16.22
CA GLY A 99 8.40 -5.25 -15.89
C GLY A 99 9.27 -5.26 -14.63
N ARG A 100 9.60 -4.08 -14.12
CA ARG A 100 10.32 -3.90 -12.86
C ARG A 100 9.32 -3.68 -11.73
N SER A 101 9.38 -4.50 -10.69
CA SER A 101 8.65 -4.28 -9.44
C SER A 101 9.63 -3.74 -8.40
N THR A 102 9.37 -2.51 -7.95
CA THR A 102 10.10 -1.88 -6.84
C THR A 102 9.18 -1.88 -5.63
N LEU A 103 9.69 -2.35 -4.49
CA LEU A 103 8.95 -2.43 -3.22
C LEU A 103 9.75 -1.76 -2.11
N LEU A 104 9.07 -1.07 -1.21
CA LEU A 104 9.63 -0.68 0.08
C LEU A 104 9.47 -1.88 1.01
N GLU A 105 10.59 -2.36 1.54
CA GLU A 105 10.66 -3.44 2.50
C GLU A 105 10.96 -2.86 3.88
N ILE A 106 10.16 -3.26 4.86
CA ILE A 106 10.28 -2.80 6.25
C ILE A 106 10.35 -4.05 7.13
N ASP A 107 11.50 -4.23 7.74
CA ASP A 107 11.79 -5.30 8.68
C ASP A 107 11.64 -4.76 10.11
N VAL A 108 10.79 -5.41 10.89
CA VAL A 108 10.45 -4.99 12.25
C VAL A 108 10.15 -6.20 13.11
N GLU A 109 11.03 -6.43 14.10
CA GLU A 109 10.97 -7.55 15.03
C GLU A 109 10.95 -8.93 14.34
N SER A 110 9.76 -9.44 14.05
CA SER A 110 9.56 -10.73 13.36
C SER A 110 8.58 -10.62 12.19
N GLU A 111 8.27 -9.38 11.80
CA GLU A 111 7.33 -9.05 10.76
C GLU A 111 8.04 -8.34 9.60
N LEU A 112 7.65 -8.73 8.38
CA LEU A 112 8.19 -8.16 7.15
C LEU A 112 7.07 -7.57 6.31
N TYR A 113 7.17 -6.26 6.03
CA TYR A 113 6.19 -5.54 5.23
C TYR A 113 6.76 -5.17 3.86
N PHE A 114 5.93 -5.35 2.83
CA PHE A 114 6.24 -4.94 1.47
C PHE A 114 5.19 -3.95 0.99
N LEU A 115 5.61 -2.77 0.57
CA LEU A 115 4.72 -1.72 0.09
C LEU A 115 5.11 -1.28 -1.31
N GLY A 116 4.17 -1.38 -2.23
CA GLY A 116 4.37 -0.95 -3.61
C GLY A 116 4.04 0.53 -3.85
N ARG A 117 4.44 1.05 -5.02
CA ARG A 117 4.11 2.41 -5.46
C ARG A 117 2.61 2.73 -5.38
N TYR A 118 1.75 1.78 -5.76
CA TYR A 118 0.30 1.98 -5.76
C TYR A 118 -0.32 1.98 -4.36
N GLU A 119 0.42 1.52 -3.35
CA GLU A 119 -0.01 1.58 -1.95
C GLU A 119 0.49 2.86 -1.28
N LEU A 120 1.68 3.32 -1.67
CA LEU A 120 2.33 4.49 -1.09
C LEU A 120 1.90 5.81 -1.76
N GLY A 121 1.48 5.77 -3.02
CA GLY A 121 1.23 6.97 -3.82
C GLY A 121 2.49 7.70 -4.28
N ALA A 122 3.67 7.21 -3.89
CA ALA A 122 5.00 7.66 -4.27
C ALA A 122 5.87 6.45 -4.64
N THR A 123 7.02 6.66 -5.28
CA THR A 123 7.96 5.58 -5.52
C THR A 123 8.58 5.10 -4.19
N PRO A 124 8.87 3.81 -4.01
CA PRO A 124 9.53 3.32 -2.79
C PRO A 124 10.86 4.03 -2.48
N ALA A 125 11.60 4.47 -3.49
CA ALA A 125 12.84 5.23 -3.32
C ALA A 125 12.59 6.61 -2.69
N GLU A 126 11.60 7.35 -3.19
CA GLU A 126 11.19 8.64 -2.59
C GLU A 126 10.74 8.46 -1.13
N VAL A 127 10.00 7.38 -0.83
CA VAL A 127 9.56 7.08 0.54
C VAL A 127 10.75 6.75 1.45
N LEU A 128 11.72 5.96 0.97
CA LEU A 128 12.93 5.67 1.74
C LEU A 128 13.71 6.96 2.04
N GLU A 129 13.91 7.81 1.03
CA GLU A 129 14.61 9.09 1.19
C GLU A 129 13.90 9.99 2.21
N ASP A 130 12.57 10.09 2.16
CA ASP A 130 11.77 10.83 3.13
C ASP A 130 11.99 10.32 4.57
N LEU A 131 12.06 9.00 4.75
CA LEU A 131 12.26 8.36 6.06
C LEU A 131 13.68 8.62 6.60
N GLU A 132 14.69 8.49 5.76
CA GLU A 132 16.09 8.78 6.13
C GLU A 132 16.28 10.26 6.51
N ASN A 133 15.65 11.18 5.78
CA ASN A 133 15.69 12.60 6.09
C ASN A 133 15.02 12.90 7.45
N ALA A 134 13.92 12.21 7.74
CA ALA A 134 13.23 12.31 9.03
C ALA A 134 14.07 11.76 10.20
N GLU A 135 14.82 10.68 9.97
CA GLU A 135 15.75 10.11 10.95
C GLU A 135 16.93 11.05 11.23
N ARG A 136 17.60 11.55 10.18
CA ARG A 136 18.72 12.50 10.33
C ARG A 136 18.31 13.76 11.11
N SER A 137 17.10 14.26 10.88
CA SER A 137 16.55 15.42 11.59
C SER A 137 16.33 15.14 13.09
N ARG A 138 15.95 13.91 13.45
CA ARG A 138 15.83 13.47 14.85
C ARG A 138 17.19 13.36 15.53
N SER A 139 18.15 12.72 14.87
CA SER A 139 19.51 12.56 15.44
C SER A 139 20.19 13.90 15.71
N GLN A 140 19.99 14.91 14.86
CA GLN A 140 20.49 16.26 15.09
C GLN A 140 19.82 16.92 16.30
N SER A 141 18.50 16.75 16.44
CA SER A 141 17.74 17.34 17.55
C SER A 141 18.12 16.75 18.92
N ASP A 142 18.49 15.46 18.97
CA ASP A 142 18.96 14.81 20.19
C ASP A 142 20.40 15.20 20.55
N GLN A 143 21.21 15.62 19.58
CA GLN A 143 22.60 16.04 19.81
C GLN A 143 22.71 17.50 20.33
N ASP A 144 21.72 18.33 20.04
CA ASP A 144 21.65 19.73 20.50
C ASP A 144 21.04 19.90 21.91
N ARG A 145 20.63 18.81 22.56
CA ARG A 145 20.05 18.78 23.91
C ARG A 145 21.04 18.33 24.97
#